data_AF-A0A945K1N4-F1
#
_entry.id   AF-A0A945K1N4-F1
#
_cell.length_a   1.000
_cell.length_b   1.000
_cell.length_c   1.000
_cell.angle_alpha   90.00
_cell.angle_beta   90.00
_cell.angle_gamma   90.00
#
_symmetry.space_group_name_H-M   'P 1'
#
loop_
_entity.id
_entity.type
_entity.pdbx_description
1 polymer ?
#
loop_
_entity_poly.entity_id
_entity_poly.type
_entity_poly.pdbx_seq_one_letter_code
_entity_poly.pdbx_strand_id
1 'polypeptide(L)' 'VNGENVNVPSYALKVGDIVSVRARSKSLETITNSIAASSNESEWLQWNGEIQLGKVVSAPERIQIPENIKEQLIVELYSK' A
#
# COMPACT_ATOMS: atom_id res chain seq x y z
N VAL A 1 7.78 8.91 1.92
CA VAL A 1 8.33 7.56 2.19
C VAL A 1 9.62 7.74 2.96
N ASN A 2 9.83 7.02 4.05
CA ASN A 2 11.02 7.09 4.90
C ASN A 2 11.40 8.53 5.34
N GLY A 3 10.40 9.37 5.63
CA GLY A 3 10.58 10.77 6.01
C GLY A 3 10.72 11.76 4.84
N GLU A 4 10.94 11.29 3.62
CA GLU A 4 11.05 12.14 2.44
C GLU A 4 9.74 12.26 1.67
N ASN A 5 9.56 13.39 0.97
CA ASN A 5 8.41 13.61 0.09
C ASN A 5 8.63 12.91 -1.25
N VAL A 6 7.85 11.86 -1.51
CA VAL A 6 7.85 11.15 -2.79
C VAL A 6 6.57 11.53 -3.53
N ASN A 7 6.73 12.10 -4.72
CA ASN A 7 5.64 12.58 -5.58
C ASN A 7 5.41 11.72 -6.84
N VAL A 8 6.10 10.58 -6.93
CA VAL A 8 6.00 9.63 -8.06
C VAL A 8 5.11 8.46 -7.65
N PRO A 9 3.92 8.27 -8.25
CA PRO A 9 3.01 7.18 -7.88
C PRO A 9 3.55 5.78 -8.21
N SER A 10 4.42 5.67 -9.22
CA SER A 10 5.08 4.41 -9.62
C SER A 10 6.30 4.06 -8.78
N TYR A 11 6.50 4.72 -7.64
CA TYR A 11 7.60 4.41 -6.73
C TYR A 11 7.46 2.98 -6.17
N ALA A 12 8.43 2.13 -6.48
CA ALA A 12 8.45 0.74 -5.99
C ALA A 12 8.89 0.70 -4.52
N LEU A 13 7.95 0.37 -3.63
CA LEU A 13 8.21 0.18 -2.21
C LEU A 13 9.02 -1.09 -1.98
N LYS A 14 9.90 -1.05 -0.97
CA LYS A 14 10.69 -2.18 -0.51
C LYS A 14 10.20 -2.65 0.85
N VAL A 15 10.49 -3.91 1.17
CA VAL A 15 10.26 -4.45 2.52
C VAL A 15 11.04 -3.62 3.53
N GLY A 16 10.36 -3.19 4.59
CA GLY A 16 10.89 -2.29 5.61
C GLY A 16 10.57 -0.82 5.39
N ASP A 17 10.11 -0.41 4.21
CA ASP A 17 9.77 1.00 3.94
C ASP A 17 8.60 1.46 4.82
N ILE A 18 8.71 2.70 5.29
CA ILE A 18 7.73 3.39 6.11
C ILE A 18 7.05 4.48 5.29
N VAL A 19 5.74 4.41 5.18
CA VAL A 19 4.91 5.39 4.47
C VAL A 19 4.07 6.12 5.48
N SER A 20 4.09 7.46 5.45
CA SER A 20 3.33 8.28 6.39
C SER A 20 2.63 9.42 5.67
N VAL A 21 1.47 9.83 6.17
CA VAL A 21 0.80 11.05 5.70
C VAL A 21 1.61 12.27 6.14
N ARG A 22 1.81 13.22 5.21
CA ARG A 22 2.50 14.49 5.49
C ARG A 22 1.77 15.24 6.61
N ALA A 23 2.51 15.79 7.58
CA ALA A 23 1.95 16.47 8.76
C ALA A 23 0.84 17.49 8.44
N ARG A 24 1.05 18.37 7.44
CA ARG A 24 0.06 19.38 7.01
C ARG A 24 -1.25 18.78 6.46
N SER A 25 -1.21 17.55 5.98
CA SER A 25 -2.33 16.87 5.34
C SER A 25 -3.07 15.93 6.29
N LYS A 26 -2.53 15.64 7.48
CA LYS A 26 -3.15 14.70 8.44
C LYS A 26 -4.54 15.13 8.91
N SER A 27 -4.83 16.43 8.90
CA SER A 27 -6.10 17.01 9.31
C SER A 27 -7.12 17.15 8.18
N LEU A 28 -6.82 16.65 6.97
CA LEU A 28 -7.77 16.68 5.86
C LEU A 28 -8.89 15.67 6.11
N GLU A 29 -10.13 16.14 6.15
CA GLU A 29 -11.31 15.31 6.41
C GLU A 29 -11.42 14.12 5.45
N THR A 30 -11.09 14.31 4.17
CA THR A 30 -11.08 13.24 3.17
C THR A 30 -10.17 12.09 3.59
N ILE A 31 -8.99 12.38 4.14
CA ILE A 31 -8.03 11.35 4.57
C ILE A 31 -8.55 10.63 5.80
N THR A 32 -9.02 11.39 6.80
CA THR A 32 -9.54 10.82 8.06
C THR A 32 -10.76 9.92 7.79
N ASN A 33 -11.69 10.37 6.95
CA ASN A 33 -12.88 9.61 6.59
C ASN A 33 -12.53 8.33 5.84
N SER A 34 -11.55 8.38 4.91
CA SER A 34 -11.09 7.18 4.20
C SER A 34 -10.41 6.17 5.12
N ILE A 35 -9.61 6.63 6.10
CA ILE A 35 -8.98 5.74 7.09
C ILE A 35 -10.06 5.07 7.96
N ALA A 36 -11.05 5.83 8.43
CA ALA A 36 -12.14 5.30 9.24
C ALA A 36 -13.05 4.31 8.50
N ALA A 37 -13.22 4.49 7.18
CA ALA A 37 -13.99 3.58 6.34
C ALA A 37 -13.21 2.34 5.88
N SER A 38 -11.88 2.33 6.05
CA SER A 38 -11.02 1.24 5.60
C SER A 38 -11.01 0.10 6.62
N SER A 39 -11.36 -1.11 6.17
CA SER A 39 -11.30 -2.35 6.96
C SER A 39 -10.27 -3.36 6.45
N ASN A 40 -9.55 -3.03 5.38
CA ASN A 40 -8.64 -3.97 4.73
C ASN A 40 -7.26 -3.92 5.37
N GLU A 41 -7.02 -4.84 6.29
CA GLU A 41 -5.68 -5.15 6.81
C GLU A 41 -5.09 -6.28 5.96
N SER A 42 -4.05 -5.96 5.20
CA SER A 42 -3.28 -6.96 4.47
C SER A 42 -2.16 -7.46 5.35
N GLU A 43 -1.94 -8.78 5.41
CA GLU A 43 -0.94 -9.39 6.31
C GLU A 43 0.51 -8.89 6.09
N TRP A 44 0.82 -8.42 4.88
CA TRP A 44 2.13 -7.91 4.47
C TRP A 44 2.30 -6.40 4.75
N LEU A 45 1.26 -5.72 5.24
CA LEU A 45 1.27 -4.30 5.63
C LEU A 45 0.91 -4.16 7.10
N GLN A 46 1.75 -3.43 7.83
CA GLN A 46 1.41 -2.96 9.17
C GLN A 46 0.91 -1.53 9.07
N TRP A 47 -0.26 -1.25 9.64
CA TRP A 47 -0.83 0.09 9.68
C TRP A 47 -1.04 0.56 11.11
N ASN A 48 -0.70 1.82 11.40
CA ASN A 48 -1.04 2.50 12.63
C ASN A 48 -1.88 3.74 12.30
N GLY A 49 -3.19 3.66 12.61
CA GLY A 49 -4.15 4.72 12.34
C GLY A 49 -3.98 5.97 13.21
N GLU A 50 -3.43 5.85 14.42
CA GLU A 50 -3.25 6.99 15.33
C GLU A 50 -2.21 7.98 14.78
N ILE A 51 -1.08 7.44 14.33
CA ILE A 51 0.01 8.25 13.76
C ILE A 51 -0.06 8.36 12.23
N GLN A 52 -1.01 7.66 11.59
CA GLN A 52 -1.19 7.57 10.14
C GLN A 52 0.10 7.13 9.42
N LEU A 53 0.62 5.98 9.87
CA LEU A 53 1.88 5.40 9.42
C LEU A 53 1.67 3.94 9.03
N GLY A 54 2.10 3.60 7.82
CA GLY A 54 2.16 2.24 7.29
C GLY A 54 3.60 1.77 7.15
N LYS A 55 3.83 0.47 7.32
CA LYS A 55 5.10 -0.20 7.09
C LYS A 55 4.90 -1.43 6.22
N VAL A 56 5.77 -1.60 5.22
CA VAL A 56 5.83 -2.83 4.44
C VAL A 56 6.58 -3.88 5.27
N VAL A 57 5.89 -4.92 5.72
CA VAL A 57 6.46 -5.94 6.62
C VAL A 57 7.13 -7.06 5.83
N SER A 58 6.53 -7.46 4.72
CA SER A 58 7.02 -8.51 3.83
C SER A 58 6.55 -8.27 2.40
N ALA A 59 7.13 -9.02 1.45
CA ALA A 59 6.54 -9.13 0.13
C ALA A 59 5.32 -10.07 0.21
N PRO A 60 4.18 -9.72 -0.43
CA PRO A 60 3.02 -10.59 -0.43
C PRO A 60 3.25 -11.86 -1.24
N GLU A 61 2.68 -12.97 -0.75
CA GLU A 61 2.50 -14.19 -1.53
C GLU A 61 1.22 -14.12 -2.37
N ARG A 62 1.14 -14.94 -3.43
CA ARG A 62 -0.01 -14.94 -4.34
C ARG A 62 -1.35 -15.17 -3.63
N ILE A 63 -1.37 -16.01 -2.60
CA ILE A 63 -2.56 -16.35 -1.82
C ILE A 63 -3.08 -15.16 -0.98
N GLN A 64 -2.20 -14.22 -0.64
CA GLN A 64 -2.53 -13.02 0.14
C GLN A 64 -3.08 -11.89 -0.74
N ILE A 65 -3.08 -12.04 -2.06
CA ILE A 65 -3.61 -11.07 -3.02
C ILE A 65 -5.02 -11.52 -3.43
N PRO A 66 -6.10 -10.84 -2.97
CA PRO A 66 -7.49 -11.26 -3.21
C PRO A 66 -7.98 -11.03 -4.66
N GLU A 67 -7.06 -10.73 -5.58
CA GLU A 67 -7.37 -10.47 -6.98
C GLU A 67 -7.66 -11.76 -7.74
N ASN A 68 -8.81 -11.80 -8.41
CA ASN A 68 -9.23 -12.92 -9.25
C ASN A 68 -8.62 -12.81 -10.66
N ILE A 69 -7.29 -12.89 -10.74
CA ILE A 69 -6.52 -12.77 -11.98
C ILE A 69 -5.82 -14.10 -12.29
N LYS A 70 -5.91 -14.53 -13.55
CA LYS A 70 -5.20 -15.68 -14.10
C LYS A 70 -3.91 -15.20 -14.79
N GLU A 71 -2.80 -15.20 -14.06
CA GLU A 71 -1.49 -14.73 -14.53
C GLU A 71 -1.00 -15.48 -15.78
N GLN A 72 -1.32 -16.77 -15.89
CA GLN A 72 -0.97 -17.58 -17.06
C GLN A 72 -1.52 -16.97 -18.37
N LEU A 73 -2.74 -16.43 -18.37
CA LEU A 73 -3.32 -15.80 -19.56
C LEU A 73 -2.55 -14.54 -19.99
N ILE A 74 -1.94 -13.84 -19.03
CA ILE A 74 -1.11 -12.66 -19.30
C ILE A 74 0.21 -13.10 -19.95
N VAL A 75 0.84 -14.17 -19.45
CA VAL A 75 2.07 -14.72 -20.03
C VAL A 75 1.83 -15.21 -21.46
N GLU A 76 0.73 -15.93 -21.68
CA GLU A 76 0.35 -16.43 -23.02
C GLU A 76 0.09 -15.28 -24.01
N LEU A 77 -0.47 -14.16 -23.55
CA LEU A 77 -0.73 -12.98 -24.40
C LEU A 77 0.57 -12.35 -24.91
N TYR A 78 1.58 -12.18 -24.05
CA TYR A 78 2.86 -11.55 -24.39
C TYR A 78 3.90 -12.50 -25.00
N SER A 79 3.61 -13.80 -25.07
CA SER A 79 4.46 -14.80 -25.73
C SER A 79 4.07 -15.06 -27.20
N LYS A 80 3.05 -14.34 -27.71
CA LYS A 80 2.71 -14.28 -29.13
C LYS A 80 3.59 -13.27 -29.85
#